data_AF-A0A8S9H931-F1
#
_entry.id   AF-A0A8S9H931-F1
#
_cell.length_a   1.000
_cell.length_b   1.000
_cell.length_c   1.000
_cell.angle_alpha   90.00
_cell.angle_beta   90.00
_cell.angle_gamma   90.00
#
_symmetry.space_group_name_H-M   'P 1'
#
loop_
_entity.id
_entity.type
_entity.pdbx_description
1 polymer ?
#
loop_
_entity_poly.entity_id
_entity_poly.type
_entity_poly.pdbx_seq_one_letter_code
_entity_poly.pdbx_strand_id
1 'polypeptide(L)'
;MITLVKKDKREHLNFYIGWRIGRMRNSLLFQQKREHILKVHDALRDSGQWEEENNQSKQEDRVGRSCMHPHEEQEAIPAEYQYFCHVDAYWKDEKEVAGVGWPLYSNEGTQHLQRSSSINPTNTPREAETMALLMAVQQMRRLAFKLS
;
A
#
# COMPACT_ATOMS: atom_id res chain seq x y z
N MET A 1 -13.65 -11.87 25.80
CA MET A 1 -13.00 -13.12 25.36
C MET A 1 -12.79 -13.00 23.85
N ILE A 2 -11.63 -12.50 23.41
CA ILE A 2 -11.35 -12.29 21.98
C ILE A 2 -10.63 -13.53 21.48
N THR A 3 -11.30 -14.29 20.62
CA THR A 3 -10.74 -15.46 19.93
C THR A 3 -9.69 -14.98 18.93
N LEU A 4 -8.43 -15.26 19.21
CA LEU A 4 -7.32 -15.20 18.25
C LEU A 4 -7.68 -16.09 17.05
N VAL A 5 -8.10 -15.47 15.95
CA VAL A 5 -8.23 -16.13 14.66
C VAL A 5 -6.86 -16.68 14.30
N LYS A 6 -6.70 -18.00 14.37
CA LYS A 6 -5.52 -18.70 13.86
C LYS A 6 -5.49 -18.43 12.35
N LYS A 7 -4.67 -17.46 11.95
CA LYS A 7 -4.40 -17.14 10.55
C LYS A 7 -3.93 -18.43 9.85
N ASP A 8 -4.66 -18.88 8.83
CA ASP A 8 -4.36 -20.14 8.16
C ASP A 8 -3.02 -20.00 7.43
N LYS A 9 -2.06 -20.89 7.77
CA LYS A 9 -0.72 -20.90 7.17
C LYS A 9 -0.78 -21.08 5.65
N ARG A 10 -1.84 -21.70 5.11
CA ARG A 10 -2.05 -21.86 3.67
C ARG A 10 -2.40 -20.54 2.99
N GLU A 11 -3.21 -19.71 3.62
CA GLU A 11 -3.57 -18.39 3.09
C GLU A 11 -2.36 -17.46 3.06
N HIS A 12 -1.49 -17.55 4.08
CA HIS A 12 -0.24 -16.80 4.10
C HIS A 12 0.70 -17.23 2.98
N LEU A 13 0.84 -18.54 2.73
CA LEU A 13 1.63 -19.06 1.62
C LEU A 13 1.07 -18.65 0.25
N ASN A 14 -0.25 -18.69 0.07
CA ASN A 14 -0.91 -18.26 -1.17
C ASN A 14 -0.63 -16.79 -1.49
N PHE A 15 -0.60 -15.92 -0.47
CA PHE A 15 -0.24 -14.51 -0.63
C PHE A 15 1.18 -14.35 -1.20
N TYR A 16 2.18 -15.02 -0.63
CA TYR A 16 3.57 -14.91 -1.12
C TYR A 16 3.78 -15.55 -2.49
N ILE A 17 3.05 -16.63 -2.80
CA ILE A 17 3.04 -17.19 -4.16
C ILE A 17 2.51 -16.15 -5.16
N GLY A 18 1.37 -15.51 -4.84
CA GLY A 18 0.76 -14.48 -5.69
C GLY A 18 1.65 -13.25 -5.87
N TRP A 19 2.24 -12.75 -4.77
CA TRP A 19 3.20 -11.66 -4.80
C TRP A 19 4.40 -12.01 -5.69
N ARG A 20 4.98 -13.20 -5.53
CA ARG A 20 6.14 -13.61 -6.32
C ARG A 20 5.83 -13.72 -7.81
N ILE A 21 4.65 -14.22 -8.18
CA ILE A 21 4.16 -14.21 -9.57
C ILE A 21 4.09 -12.77 -10.11
N GLY A 22 3.51 -11.85 -9.35
CA GLY A 22 3.44 -10.44 -9.72
C GLY A 22 4.82 -9.82 -9.90
N ARG A 23 5.75 -10.10 -8.99
CA ARG A 23 7.14 -9.63 -9.04
C ARG A 23 7.86 -10.16 -10.28
N MET A 24 7.81 -11.46 -10.55
CA MET A 24 8.44 -12.06 -11.73
C MET A 24 7.89 -11.49 -13.03
N ARG A 25 6.58 -11.24 -13.12
CA ARG A 25 5.96 -10.57 -14.27
C ARG A 25 6.54 -9.17 -14.45
N ASN A 26 6.65 -8.41 -13.37
CA ASN A 26 7.22 -7.07 -13.42
C ASN A 26 8.72 -7.10 -13.81
N SER A 27 9.53 -8.01 -13.25
CA SER A 27 10.93 -8.22 -13.65
C SER A 27 11.05 -8.54 -15.15
N LEU A 28 10.15 -9.36 -15.69
CA LEU A 28 10.14 -9.68 -17.11
C LEU A 28 9.79 -8.47 -17.98
N LEU A 29 8.75 -7.72 -17.60
CA LEU A 29 8.25 -6.58 -18.38
C LEU A 29 9.19 -5.37 -18.34
N PHE A 30 9.80 -5.10 -17.18
CA PHE A 30 10.58 -3.87 -16.97
C PHE A 30 12.09 -4.08 -17.02
N GLN A 31 12.59 -5.28 -16.75
CA GLN A 31 14.03 -5.57 -16.69
C GLN A 31 14.47 -6.59 -17.75
N GLN A 32 13.55 -7.09 -18.59
CA GLN A 32 13.77 -8.18 -19.55
C GLN A 32 14.44 -9.42 -18.94
N LYS A 33 14.30 -9.60 -17.62
CA LYS A 33 14.95 -10.68 -16.88
C LYS A 33 13.93 -11.78 -16.61
N ARG A 34 14.23 -12.99 -17.07
CA ARG A 34 13.45 -14.19 -16.70
C ARG A 34 14.01 -14.79 -15.43
N GLU A 35 13.18 -14.84 -14.41
CA GLU A 35 13.43 -15.66 -13.23
C GLU A 35 13.02 -17.11 -13.51
N HIS A 36 13.74 -18.08 -12.94
CA HIS A 36 13.42 -19.49 -13.12
C HIS A 36 12.07 -19.85 -12.49
N ILE A 37 11.43 -20.90 -13.02
CA ILE A 37 10.12 -21.41 -12.61
C ILE A 37 10.02 -21.50 -11.08
N LEU A 38 8.89 -20.97 -10.55
CA LEU A 38 8.51 -20.96 -9.14
C LEU A 38 8.91 -22.24 -8.41
N LYS A 39 9.84 -22.14 -7.48
CA LYS A 39 10.00 -23.15 -6.44
C LYS A 39 9.20 -22.68 -5.24
N VAL A 40 8.26 -23.51 -4.77
CA VAL A 40 7.47 -23.24 -3.54
C VAL A 40 8.40 -22.93 -2.35
N HIS A 41 9.60 -23.53 -2.34
CA HIS A 41 10.66 -23.24 -1.39
C HIS A 41 11.07 -21.75 -1.35
N ASP A 42 11.07 -21.06 -2.49
CA ASP A 42 11.46 -19.66 -2.52
C ASP A 42 10.36 -18.76 -1.94
N ALA A 43 9.07 -19.07 -2.16
CA ALA A 43 7.96 -18.36 -1.51
C ALA A 43 7.94 -18.58 0.01
N LEU A 44 8.32 -19.78 0.47
CA LEU A 44 8.51 -20.06 1.90
C LEU A 44 9.67 -19.25 2.48
N ARG A 45 10.77 -19.11 1.73
CA ARG A 45 11.90 -18.26 2.14
C ARG A 45 11.49 -16.79 2.24
N ASP A 46 10.75 -16.25 1.26
CA ASP A 46 10.27 -14.86 1.33
C ASP A 46 9.37 -14.63 2.55
N SER A 47 8.48 -15.58 2.85
CA SER A 47 7.65 -15.54 4.06
C SER A 47 8.50 -15.54 5.33
N GLY A 48 9.53 -16.39 5.39
CA GLY A 48 10.45 -16.45 6.52
C GLY A 48 11.25 -15.16 6.70
N GLN A 49 11.79 -14.60 5.61
CA GLN A 49 12.51 -13.33 5.64
C GLN A 49 11.62 -12.18 6.14
N TRP A 50 10.38 -12.12 5.69
CA TRP A 50 9.43 -11.13 6.18
C TRP A 50 9.10 -11.30 7.67
N GLU A 51 8.95 -12.54 8.14
CA GLU A 51 8.76 -12.82 9.57
C GLU A 51 10.00 -12.44 10.40
N GLU A 52 11.21 -12.71 9.89
CA GLU A 52 12.48 -12.34 10.52
C GLU A 52 12.64 -10.82 10.62
N GLU A 53 12.42 -10.08 9.54
CA GLU A 53 12.48 -8.61 9.51
C GLU A 53 11.44 -7.98 10.45
N ASN A 54 10.21 -8.53 10.47
CA ASN A 54 9.15 -8.07 11.36
C ASN A 54 9.39 -8.42 12.84
N ASN A 55 10.19 -9.45 13.12
CA ASN A 55 10.59 -9.79 14.49
C ASN A 55 11.80 -8.97 14.94
N GLN A 56 12.74 -8.65 14.04
CA GLN A 56 13.87 -7.77 14.29
C GLN A 56 13.40 -6.33 14.56
N SER A 57 12.46 -5.80 13.78
CA SER A 57 11.85 -4.48 14.05
C SER A 57 11.20 -4.41 15.43
N LYS A 58 10.47 -5.47 15.83
CA LYS A 58 9.89 -5.60 17.17
C LYS A 58 10.92 -5.75 18.28
N GLN A 59 12.13 -6.24 17.99
CA GLN A 59 13.20 -6.40 18.97
C GLN A 59 14.00 -5.10 19.15
N GLU A 60 14.21 -4.34 18.09
CA GLU A 60 14.78 -3.00 18.13
C GLU A 60 13.88 -2.02 18.92
N ASP A 61 12.56 -2.13 18.76
CA ASP A 61 11.58 -1.38 19.57
C ASP A 61 11.63 -1.73 21.08
N ARG A 62 12.02 -2.96 21.43
CA ARG A 62 12.06 -3.43 22.84
C ARG A 62 13.30 -2.98 23.60
N VAL A 63 14.42 -2.73 22.93
CA VAL A 63 15.64 -2.23 23.60
C VAL A 63 15.59 -0.69 23.77
N GLY A 64 14.75 0.00 22.98
CA GLY A 64 14.62 1.46 23.00
C GLY A 64 13.46 2.06 23.81
N ARG A 65 12.47 1.28 24.28
CA ARG A 65 11.30 1.84 25.00
C ARG A 65 10.87 0.97 26.19
N SER A 66 11.43 1.30 27.36
CA SER A 66 10.64 1.23 28.60
C SER A 66 9.66 2.40 28.57
N CYS A 67 8.37 2.10 28.77
CA CYS A 67 7.18 2.93 28.57
C CYS A 67 6.58 2.99 27.14
N MET A 68 5.33 2.53 27.12
CA MET A 68 4.29 2.58 26.10
C MET A 68 4.25 1.45 25.06
N HIS A 69 3.04 0.90 24.98
CA HIS A 69 2.53 -0.16 24.11
C HIS A 69 2.96 0.00 22.63
N PRO A 70 3.01 -1.10 21.84
CA PRO A 70 3.21 -1.02 20.40
C PRO A 70 1.99 -0.35 19.78
N HIS A 71 2.13 0.92 19.44
CA HIS A 71 1.23 1.59 18.51
C HIS A 71 1.72 1.14 17.12
N GLU A 72 0.90 0.37 16.40
CA GLU A 72 0.98 0.39 14.94
C GLU A 72 1.08 1.86 14.54
N GLU A 73 2.07 2.28 13.76
CA GLU A 73 2.10 3.63 13.18
C GLU A 73 0.99 3.77 12.12
N GLN A 74 -0.27 3.56 12.53
CA GLN A 74 -1.30 4.51 12.20
C GLN A 74 -0.78 5.83 12.77
N GLU A 75 -0.34 6.75 11.92
CA GLU A 75 -0.46 8.17 12.26
C GLU A 75 -1.90 8.30 12.75
N ALA A 76 -2.07 8.36 14.07
CA ALA A 76 -3.38 8.39 14.68
C ALA A 76 -3.99 9.68 14.17
N ILE A 77 -4.81 9.56 13.13
CA ILE A 77 -5.50 10.68 12.50
C ILE A 77 -6.13 11.43 13.66
N PRO A 78 -5.67 12.68 13.94
CA PRO A 78 -6.15 13.39 15.11
C PRO A 78 -7.68 13.35 15.13
N ALA A 79 -8.28 13.15 16.30
CA ALA A 79 -9.72 12.88 16.44
C ALA A 79 -10.63 13.98 15.83
N GLU A 80 -10.03 15.11 15.47
CA GLU A 80 -10.63 16.25 14.78
C GLU A 80 -10.90 15.98 13.29
N TYR A 81 -10.18 15.06 12.63
CA TYR A 81 -10.38 14.76 11.22
C TYR A 81 -11.42 13.65 11.05
N GLN A 82 -12.48 13.97 10.31
CA GLN A 82 -13.58 13.05 10.04
C GLN A 82 -13.29 12.12 8.85
N TYR A 83 -12.43 12.56 7.92
CA TYR A 83 -12.12 11.84 6.69
C TYR A 83 -10.65 12.02 6.29
N PHE A 84 -10.09 11.01 5.65
CA PHE A 84 -8.75 11.05 5.07
C PHE A 84 -8.74 10.37 3.70
N CYS A 85 -7.82 10.81 2.85
CA CYS A 85 -7.71 10.33 1.48
C CYS A 85 -6.29 9.87 1.21
N HIS A 86 -6.14 8.63 0.75
CA HIS A 86 -4.89 8.17 0.16
C HIS A 86 -4.90 8.54 -1.30
N VAL A 87 -3.76 9.00 -1.81
CA VAL A 87 -3.60 9.39 -3.20
C VAL A 87 -2.36 8.68 -3.73
N ASP A 88 -2.47 8.12 -4.93
CA ASP A 88 -1.37 7.42 -5.59
C ASP A 88 -1.47 7.56 -7.11
N ALA A 89 -0.32 7.53 -7.78
CA ALA A 89 -0.24 7.57 -9.24
C ALA A 89 0.56 6.41 -9.81
N TYR A 90 0.00 5.77 -10.83
CA TYR A 90 0.71 4.84 -11.70
C TYR A 90 1.28 5.58 -12.91
N TRP A 91 2.60 5.63 -13.00
CA TRP A 91 3.33 6.26 -14.11
C TRP A 91 4.38 5.30 -14.66
N LYS A 92 4.57 5.30 -15.98
CA LYS A 92 5.52 4.41 -16.66
C LYS A 92 6.57 5.17 -17.46
N ASP A 93 6.13 6.06 -18.34
CA ASP A 93 6.97 6.95 -19.13
C ASP A 93 6.19 8.19 -19.58
N GLU A 94 6.89 9.16 -20.18
CA GLU A 94 6.36 10.45 -20.63
C GLU A 94 5.40 10.37 -21.84
N LYS A 95 5.26 9.20 -22.46
CA LYS A 95 4.47 8.99 -23.69
C LYS A 95 3.21 8.19 -23.42
N GLU A 96 3.22 7.35 -22.39
CA GLU A 96 2.07 6.57 -21.98
C GLU A 96 1.15 7.37 -21.04
N VAL A 97 -0.15 7.07 -21.12
CA VAL A 97 -1.15 7.59 -20.18
C VAL A 97 -0.84 7.10 -18.77
N ALA A 98 -0.90 8.01 -17.80
CA ALA A 98 -0.75 7.67 -16.40
C ALA A 98 -2.11 7.35 -15.75
N GLY A 99 -2.09 6.49 -14.74
CA GLY A 99 -3.24 6.20 -13.90
C GLY A 99 -3.14 6.94 -12.58
N VAL A 100 -4.26 7.34 -12.02
CA VAL A 100 -4.32 8.01 -10.72
C VAL A 100 -5.47 7.44 -9.91
N GLY A 101 -5.30 7.37 -8.58
CA GLY A 101 -6.29 6.80 -7.67
C GLY A 101 -6.38 7.60 -6.37
N TRP A 102 -7.59 7.74 -5.85
CA TRP A 102 -7.82 8.37 -4.55
C TRP A 102 -9.04 7.78 -3.82
N PRO A 103 -8.85 6.75 -2.98
CA PRO A 103 -9.88 6.32 -2.04
C PRO A 103 -10.00 7.28 -0.85
N LEU A 104 -11.24 7.49 -0.40
CA LEU A 104 -11.60 8.25 0.80
C LEU A 104 -12.09 7.29 1.88
N TYR A 105 -11.55 7.48 3.07
CA TYR A 105 -11.90 6.72 4.27
C TYR A 105 -12.40 7.66 5.36
N SER A 106 -13.29 7.16 6.21
CA SER A 106 -13.57 7.79 7.49
C SER A 106 -12.49 7.42 8.52
N ASN A 107 -12.42 8.16 9.61
CA ASN A 107 -11.49 7.85 10.70
C ASN A 107 -11.75 6.48 11.37
N GLU A 108 -12.93 5.88 11.18
CA GLU A 108 -13.23 4.49 11.60
C GLU A 108 -12.72 3.44 10.59
N GLY A 109 -12.06 3.86 9.52
CA GLY A 109 -11.52 3.00 8.46
C GLY A 109 -12.53 2.56 7.41
N THR A 110 -13.75 3.11 7.42
CA THR A 110 -14.78 2.78 6.42
C THR A 110 -14.49 3.50 5.11
N GLN A 111 -14.38 2.76 4.01
CA GLN A 111 -14.21 3.34 2.68
C GLN A 111 -15.53 3.96 2.20
N HIS A 112 -15.58 5.28 2.06
CA HIS A 112 -16.76 5.99 1.56
C HIS A 112 -16.76 6.14 0.05
N LEU A 113 -15.57 6.29 -0.55
CA LEU A 113 -15.44 6.56 -1.96
C LEU A 113 -14.17 5.91 -2.49
N GLN A 114 -14.27 5.29 -3.66
CA GLN A 114 -13.10 4.85 -4.41
C GLN A 114 -13.19 5.42 -5.81
N ARG A 115 -12.14 6.15 -6.19
CA ARG A 115 -12.05 6.80 -7.48
C ARG A 115 -10.68 6.57 -8.06
N SER A 116 -10.68 6.44 -9.37
CA SER A 116 -9.50 6.39 -10.18
C SER A 116 -9.81 7.02 -11.54
N SER A 117 -8.75 7.45 -12.22
CA SER A 117 -8.85 8.02 -13.55
C SER A 117 -7.58 7.77 -14.34
N SER A 118 -7.69 7.82 -15.66
CA SER A 118 -6.54 7.95 -16.54
C SER A 118 -6.31 9.43 -16.81
N ILE A 119 -5.07 9.88 -16.69
CA ILE A 119 -4.66 11.24 -17.03
C ILE A 119 -3.76 11.20 -18.27
N ASN A 120 -3.66 12.36 -18.92
CA ASN A 120 -2.73 12.53 -20.02
C ASN A 120 -1.28 12.21 -19.58
N PRO A 121 -0.40 11.84 -20.53
CA PRO A 121 1.00 11.65 -20.22
C PRO A 121 1.58 12.87 -19.49
N THR A 122 2.37 12.58 -18.46
CA THR A 122 3.07 13.58 -17.65
C THR A 122 4.56 13.33 -17.78
N ASN A 123 5.37 14.38 -17.67
CA ASN A 123 6.81 14.26 -17.95
C ASN A 123 7.54 13.51 -16.83
N THR A 124 6.97 13.50 -15.62
CA THR A 124 7.58 12.88 -14.45
C THR A 124 6.57 12.16 -13.58
N PRO A 125 6.98 11.12 -12.82
CA PRO A 125 6.12 10.49 -11.82
C PRO A 125 5.55 11.48 -10.80
N ARG A 126 6.36 12.49 -10.42
CA ARG A 126 5.97 13.50 -9.43
C ARG A 126 4.85 14.42 -9.94
N GLU A 127 4.84 14.70 -11.23
CA GLU A 127 3.72 15.41 -11.87
C GLU A 127 2.44 14.56 -11.81
N ALA A 128 2.52 13.26 -12.06
CA ALA A 128 1.38 12.35 -11.94
C ALA A 128 0.82 12.30 -10.51
N GLU A 129 1.68 12.21 -9.49
CA GLU A 129 1.27 12.27 -8.07
C GLU A 129 0.58 13.60 -7.73
N THR A 130 1.14 14.71 -8.23
CA THR A 130 0.55 16.04 -8.02
C THR A 130 -0.82 16.17 -8.69
N MET A 131 -0.99 15.57 -9.87
CA MET A 131 -2.29 15.50 -10.56
C MET A 131 -3.29 14.64 -9.79
N ALA A 132 -2.88 13.49 -9.26
CA ALA A 132 -3.73 12.65 -8.42
C ALA A 132 -4.23 13.43 -7.20
N LEU A 133 -3.35 14.18 -6.53
CA LEU A 133 -3.71 15.00 -5.37
C LEU A 133 -4.67 16.13 -5.75
N LEU A 134 -4.40 16.83 -6.86
CA LEU A 134 -5.27 17.88 -7.37
C LEU A 134 -6.68 17.36 -7.66
N MET A 135 -6.78 16.21 -8.33
CA MET A 135 -8.07 15.60 -8.66
C MET A 135 -8.83 15.15 -7.41
N ALA A 136 -8.14 14.57 -6.43
CA ALA A 136 -8.73 14.21 -5.15
C ALA A 136 -9.32 15.44 -4.45
N VAL A 137 -8.53 16.52 -4.30
CA VAL A 137 -8.97 17.77 -3.67
C VAL A 137 -10.14 18.41 -4.40
N GLN A 138 -10.09 18.47 -5.74
CA GLN A 138 -11.19 18.99 -6.55
C GLN A 138 -12.47 18.19 -6.35
N GLN A 139 -12.36 16.87 -6.27
CA GLN A 139 -13.51 16.01 -6.05
C GLN A 139 -14.10 16.19 -4.64
N MET A 140 -13.26 16.25 -3.61
CA MET A 140 -13.72 16.48 -2.23
C MET A 140 -14.43 17.83 -2.10
N ARG A 141 -13.89 18.88 -2.72
CA ARG A 141 -14.54 20.20 -2.78
C ARG A 141 -15.91 20.13 -3.47
N ARG A 142 -16.02 19.41 -4.60
CA ARG A 142 -17.30 19.24 -5.33
C ARG A 142 -18.34 18.48 -4.51
N LEU A 143 -17.90 17.52 -3.70
CA LEU A 143 -18.76 16.73 -2.83
C LEU A 143 -19.00 17.37 -1.45
N ALA A 144 -18.51 18.60 -1.25
CA ALA A 144 -18.60 19.36 -0.01
C ALA A 144 -17.97 18.65 1.22
N PHE A 145 -17.01 17.75 1.00
CA PHE A 145 -16.17 17.25 2.08
C PHE A 145 -15.23 18.38 2.53
N LYS A 146 -15.17 18.63 3.84
CA LYS A 146 -14.22 19.58 4.41
C LYS A 146 -12.84 18.92 4.49
N LEU A 147 -11.94 19.36 3.62
CA LEU A 147 -10.51 19.16 3.75
C LEU A 147 -9.97 20.35 4.55
N SER A 148 -9.44 20.12 5.74
CA SER A 148 -8.77 21.14 6.56
C SER A 148 -7.30 21.26 6.20
#